data_AF-A0A662U6A9-F1
#
_entry.id   AF-A0A662U6A9-F1
#
_cell.length_a   1.000
_cell.length_b   1.000
_cell.length_c   1.000
_cell.angle_alpha   90.00
_cell.angle_beta   90.00
_cell.angle_gamma   90.00
#
_symmetry.space_group_name_H-M   'P 1'
#
loop_
_entity.id
_entity.type
_entity.pdbx_description
1 polymer ?
#
loop_
_entity_poly.entity_id
_entity_poly.type
_entity_poly.pdbx_seq_one_letter_code
_entity_poly.pdbx_strand_id
1 'polypeptide(L)'
;MQKPNLVSQRQKMVLMILYCFYEKGTKEVRLSQFLETIKEIQKKIPLDYGFSDGFLYSPDLFEDLRDLEFKGLTRRPSHRVGTLILRRIYITLTPLGRVYAQKELENLDEEHRSLLQSSVHRSIHATKTFYRPVSV
;
A
#
# COMPACT_ATOMS: atom_id res chain seq x y z
N MET A 1 5.79 28.07 -15.93
CA MET A 1 6.75 27.06 -15.43
C MET A 1 5.97 25.99 -14.67
N GLN A 2 5.84 24.79 -15.22
CA GLN A 2 5.28 23.65 -14.47
C GLN A 2 6.31 23.22 -13.42
N LYS A 3 5.91 23.11 -12.15
CA LYS A 3 6.78 22.54 -11.12
C LYS A 3 7.03 21.08 -11.49
N PRO A 4 8.29 20.60 -11.42
CA PRO A 4 8.57 19.19 -11.67
C PRO A 4 7.74 18.34 -10.71
N ASN A 5 7.00 17.38 -11.25
CA ASN A 5 6.18 16.49 -10.44
C ASN A 5 7.14 15.52 -9.72
N LEU A 6 7.32 15.72 -8.41
CA LEU A 6 8.32 14.99 -7.61
C LEU A 6 7.95 13.50 -7.39
N VAL A 7 6.74 13.11 -7.77
CA VAL A 7 6.18 11.77 -7.54
C VAL A 7 5.65 11.23 -8.87
N SER A 8 6.11 10.05 -9.26
CA SER A 8 5.65 9.39 -10.50
C SER A 8 4.19 8.94 -10.37
N GLN A 9 3.53 8.70 -11.51
CA GLN A 9 2.15 8.20 -11.50
C GLN A 9 2.01 6.88 -10.71
N ARG A 10 2.99 5.99 -10.86
CA ARG A 10 3.06 4.72 -10.15
C ARG A 10 3.16 4.92 -8.63
N GLN A 11 4.01 5.85 -8.19
CA GLN A 11 4.16 6.23 -6.79
C GLN A 11 2.90 6.90 -6.22
N LYS A 12 2.17 7.69 -7.02
CA LYS A 12 0.88 8.25 -6.61
C LYS A 12 -0.13 7.14 -6.32
N MET A 13 -0.21 6.11 -7.17
CA MET A 13 -1.08 4.95 -6.94
C MET A 13 -0.75 4.24 -5.62
N VAL A 14 0.53 4.02 -5.32
CA VAL A 14 0.98 3.46 -4.04
C VAL A 14 0.46 4.27 -2.85
N LEU A 15 0.62 5.59 -2.90
CA LEU A 15 0.18 6.49 -1.83
C LEU A 15 -1.35 6.48 -1.66
N MET A 16 -2.10 6.51 -2.75
CA MET A 16 -3.57 6.45 -2.73
C MET A 16 -4.07 5.13 -2.16
N ILE A 17 -3.46 4.00 -2.51
CA ILE A 17 -3.83 2.69 -1.94
C ILE A 17 -3.57 2.67 -0.43
N LEU A 18 -2.41 3.15 0.03
CA LEU A 18 -2.12 3.28 1.47
C LEU A 18 -3.11 4.20 2.17
N TYR A 19 -3.57 5.26 1.50
CA TYR A 19 -4.56 6.18 2.05
C TYR A 19 -5.93 5.51 2.19
N CYS A 20 -6.35 4.69 1.22
CA CYS A 20 -7.56 3.88 1.36
C CYS A 20 -7.48 2.92 2.57
N PHE A 21 -6.32 2.35 2.88
CA PHE A 21 -6.15 1.56 4.12
C PHE A 21 -6.33 2.43 5.36
N TYR A 22 -5.76 3.63 5.36
CA TYR A 22 -5.87 4.60 6.44
C TYR A 22 -7.33 5.01 6.70
N GLU A 23 -8.10 5.32 5.66
CA GLU A 23 -9.53 5.66 5.76
C GLU A 23 -10.38 4.53 6.36
N LYS A 24 -9.98 3.27 6.13
CA LYS A 24 -10.60 2.09 6.75
C LYS A 24 -10.06 1.76 8.14
N GLY A 25 -9.29 2.68 8.75
CA GLY A 25 -8.74 2.54 10.11
C GLY A 25 -7.45 1.73 10.21
N THR A 26 -6.86 1.29 9.09
CA THR A 26 -5.61 0.52 9.07
C THR A 26 -4.43 1.47 8.85
N LYS A 27 -3.89 2.02 9.95
CA LYS A 27 -2.78 2.99 9.89
C LYS A 27 -1.44 2.38 9.49
N GLU A 28 -1.25 1.10 9.80
CA GLU A 28 -0.04 0.34 9.50
C GLU A 28 -0.43 -0.89 8.69
N VAL A 29 0.01 -0.94 7.44
CA VAL A 29 -0.31 -2.01 6.50
C VAL A 29 0.84 -3.00 6.47
N ARG A 30 0.56 -4.29 6.65
CA ARG A 30 1.59 -5.32 6.50
C ARG A 30 2.09 -5.31 5.06
N LEU A 31 3.41 -5.38 4.86
CA LEU A 31 4.01 -5.34 3.52
C LEU A 31 3.45 -6.44 2.59
N SER A 32 3.24 -7.66 3.10
CA SER A 32 2.63 -8.75 2.31
C SER A 32 1.21 -8.42 1.88
N GLN A 33 0.36 -7.95 2.80
CA GLN A 33 -0.99 -7.52 2.48
C GLN A 33 -1.01 -6.39 1.44
N PHE A 34 -0.07 -5.45 1.56
CA PHE A 34 0.07 -4.36 0.61
C PHE A 34 0.47 -4.87 -0.80
N LEU A 35 1.45 -5.77 -0.87
CA LEU A 35 1.90 -6.39 -2.13
C LEU A 35 0.78 -7.17 -2.83
N GLU A 36 0.01 -7.97 -2.09
CA GLU A 36 -1.17 -8.67 -2.63
C GLU A 36 -2.19 -7.68 -3.18
N THR A 37 -2.44 -6.60 -2.44
CA THR A 37 -3.43 -5.60 -2.84
C THR A 37 -3.02 -4.90 -4.13
N ILE A 38 -1.75 -4.53 -4.29
CA ILE A 38 -1.22 -3.98 -5.55
C ILE A 38 -1.30 -5.01 -6.67
N LYS A 39 -0.93 -6.26 -6.43
CA LYS A 39 -1.02 -7.33 -7.43
C LYS A 39 -2.45 -7.53 -7.93
N GLU A 40 -3.45 -7.46 -7.05
CA GLU A 40 -4.87 -7.55 -7.43
C GLU A 40 -5.35 -6.32 -8.21
N ILE A 41 -4.99 -5.12 -7.77
CA ILE A 41 -5.34 -3.88 -8.48
C ILE A 41 -4.72 -3.88 -9.87
N GLN A 42 -3.49 -4.37 -10.01
CA GLN A 42 -2.79 -4.42 -11.29
C GLN A 42 -3.52 -5.25 -12.36
N LYS A 43 -4.33 -6.23 -11.97
CA LYS A 43 -5.15 -7.01 -12.91
C LYS A 43 -6.24 -6.17 -13.59
N LYS A 44 -6.51 -4.97 -13.08
CA LYS A 44 -7.56 -4.06 -13.57
C LYS A 44 -7.00 -2.72 -14.03
N ILE A 45 -5.97 -2.20 -13.35
CA ILE A 45 -5.26 -0.98 -13.71
C ILE A 45 -3.80 -1.35 -13.98
N PRO A 46 -3.26 -1.19 -15.19
CA PRO A 46 -1.85 -1.50 -15.44
C PRO A 46 -0.95 -0.55 -14.64
N LEU A 47 -0.28 -1.09 -13.62
CA LEU A 47 0.68 -0.35 -12.77
C LEU A 47 2.15 -0.67 -13.12
N ASP A 48 2.37 -1.61 -14.05
CA ASP A 48 3.69 -2.02 -14.54
C ASP A 48 4.67 -2.48 -13.44
N TYR A 49 4.16 -3.09 -12.37
CA TYR A 49 4.95 -3.77 -11.36
C TYR A 49 5.21 -5.23 -11.76
N GLY A 50 6.48 -5.62 -11.90
CA GLY A 50 6.84 -7.02 -12.05
C GLY A 50 6.67 -7.76 -10.72
N PHE A 51 5.87 -8.82 -10.69
CA PHE A 51 5.77 -9.73 -9.53
C PHE A 51 6.37 -11.09 -9.87
N SER A 52 7.16 -11.66 -8.95
CA SER A 52 7.65 -13.04 -9.09
C SER A 52 6.50 -14.04 -8.99
N ASP A 53 6.54 -15.10 -9.81
CA ASP A 53 5.50 -16.13 -9.85
C ASP A 53 5.50 -17.05 -8.62
N GLY A 54 6.67 -17.23 -7.97
CA GLY A 54 6.84 -18.10 -6.81
C GLY A 54 6.85 -17.38 -5.46
N PHE A 55 7.08 -16.07 -5.46
CA PHE A 55 7.20 -15.27 -4.23
C PHE A 55 6.48 -13.93 -4.40
N LEU A 56 5.78 -13.51 -3.34
CA LEU A 56 5.15 -12.20 -3.30
C LEU A 56 6.22 -11.11 -3.14
N TYR A 57 6.83 -10.73 -4.25
CA TYR A 57 7.96 -9.81 -4.33
C TYR A 57 7.93 -9.04 -5.65
N SER A 58 8.19 -7.74 -5.59
CA SER A 58 8.26 -6.84 -6.76
C SER A 58 9.39 -5.81 -6.60
N PRO A 59 10.54 -5.96 -7.29
CA PRO A 59 11.67 -5.03 -7.18
C PRO A 59 11.28 -3.57 -7.38
N ASP A 60 10.48 -3.31 -8.42
CA ASP A 60 10.04 -1.98 -8.83
C ASP A 60 9.19 -1.29 -7.74
N LEU A 61 8.33 -2.05 -7.07
CA LEU A 61 7.54 -1.54 -5.95
C LEU A 61 8.40 -1.26 -4.72
N PHE A 62 9.44 -2.08 -4.47
CA PHE A 62 10.38 -1.81 -3.38
C PHE A 62 11.22 -0.54 -3.63
N GLU A 63 11.56 -0.27 -4.88
CA GLU A 63 12.21 0.98 -5.29
C GLU A 63 11.28 2.17 -5.05
N ASP A 64 10.02 2.11 -5.53
CA ASP A 64 9.03 3.16 -5.30
C ASP A 64 8.79 3.42 -3.81
N LEU A 65 8.68 2.37 -2.99
CA LEU A 65 8.50 2.50 -1.55
C LEU A 65 9.71 3.16 -0.87
N ARG A 66 10.92 2.88 -1.34
CA ARG A 66 12.16 3.49 -0.84
C ARG A 66 12.22 4.97 -1.20
N ASP A 67 11.88 5.31 -2.44
CA ASP A 67 11.82 6.69 -2.92
C ASP A 67 10.78 7.51 -2.16
N LEU A 68 9.59 6.95 -1.94
CA LEU A 68 8.52 7.58 -1.17
C LEU A 68 8.92 7.79 0.30
N GLU A 69 9.69 6.87 0.87
CA GLU A 69 10.24 7.00 2.21
C GLU A 69 11.30 8.11 2.27
N PHE A 70 12.21 8.16 1.29
CA PHE A 70 13.21 9.23 1.16
C PHE A 70 12.56 10.62 0.99
N LYS A 71 11.43 10.68 0.26
CA LYS A 71 10.61 11.90 0.11
C LYS A 71 9.79 12.23 1.38
N GLY A 72 9.83 11.40 2.42
CA GLY A 72 9.13 11.62 3.68
C GLY A 72 7.61 11.42 3.57
N LEU A 73 7.11 10.72 2.56
CA LEU A 73 5.68 10.45 2.34
C LEU A 73 5.23 9.14 2.98
N THR A 74 6.13 8.16 3.09
CA THR A 74 5.89 6.90 3.78
C THR A 74 6.94 6.64 4.86
N ARG A 75 6.68 5.67 5.73
CA ARG A 75 7.64 5.11 6.70
C ARG A 75 7.48 3.60 6.75
N ARG A 76 8.59 2.88 6.99
CA ARG A 76 8.57 1.42 7.19
C ARG A 76 8.95 1.03 8.62
N PRO A 77 8.01 1.06 9.58
CA PRO A 77 8.30 0.54 10.91
C PRO A 77 8.49 -0.98 10.85
N SER A 78 9.55 -1.45 11.50
CA SER A 78 9.78 -2.88 11.71
C SER A 78 9.45 -3.23 13.15
N HIS A 79 8.45 -4.08 13.37
CA HIS A 79 8.13 -4.60 14.69
C HIS A 79 8.70 -6.02 14.83
N ARG A 80 9.43 -6.26 15.91
CA ARG A 80 9.71 -7.63 16.35
C ARG A 80 8.47 -8.15 17.05
N VAL A 81 7.92 -9.26 16.58
CA VAL A 81 6.76 -9.91 17.22
C VAL A 81 7.24 -11.25 17.79
N GLY A 82 7.38 -11.33 19.11
CA GLY A 82 7.76 -12.54 19.84
C GLY A 82 9.27 -12.82 19.94
N THR A 83 9.59 -14.04 20.41
CA THR A 83 10.96 -14.59 20.61
C THR A 83 11.56 -15.20 19.34
N LEU A 84 10.74 -15.43 18.30
CA LEU A 84 11.17 -15.98 17.02
C LEU A 84 11.39 -14.89 15.97
N ILE A 85 12.40 -15.09 15.14
CA ILE A 85 13.10 -14.19 14.20
C ILE A 85 12.20 -13.52 13.11
N LEU A 86 10.89 -13.74 13.11
CA LEU A 86 9.98 -13.23 12.09
C LEU A 86 9.67 -11.73 12.31
N ARG A 87 10.51 -10.87 11.73
CA ARG A 87 10.24 -9.43 11.64
C ARG A 87 9.05 -9.20 10.71
N ARG A 88 8.00 -8.58 11.23
CA ARG A 88 6.89 -8.09 10.40
C ARG A 88 7.22 -6.69 9.94
N ILE A 89 7.25 -6.51 8.61
CA ILE A 89 7.47 -5.22 7.97
C ILE A 89 6.11 -4.59 7.72
N TYR A 90 5.94 -3.36 8.17
CA TYR A 90 4.75 -2.56 7.94
C TYR A 90 5.10 -1.33 7.12
N ILE A 91 4.10 -0.76 6.45
CA ILE A 91 4.18 0.50 5.73
C ILE A 91 3.10 1.41 6.29
N THR A 92 3.43 2.68 6.52
CA THR A 92 2.48 3.70 6.95
C THR A 92 2.70 5.01 6.20
N LEU A 93 1.65 5.81 6.06
CA LEU A 93 1.74 7.17 5.54
C LEU A 93 2.18 8.14 6.64
N THR A 94 3.08 9.07 6.30
CA THR A 94 3.32 10.24 7.14
C THR A 94 2.15 11.21 7.06
N PRO A 95 2.04 12.21 7.97
CA PRO A 95 1.04 13.25 7.83
C PRO A 95 1.08 13.95 6.47
N LEU A 96 2.28 14.21 5.93
CA LEU A 96 2.46 14.80 4.60
C LEU A 96 1.99 13.85 3.50
N GLY A 97 2.37 12.57 3.59
CA GLY A 97 1.92 11.54 2.66
C GLY A 97 0.41 11.38 2.62
N ARG A 98 -0.28 11.51 3.77
CA ARG A 98 -1.75 11.47 3.82
C ARG A 98 -2.38 12.63 3.07
N VAL A 99 -1.96 13.86 3.35
CA VAL A 99 -2.51 15.05 2.66
C VAL A 99 -2.27 14.96 1.16
N TYR A 100 -1.08 14.50 0.75
CA TYR A 100 -0.76 14.30 -0.65
C TYR A 100 -1.65 13.23 -1.29
N ALA A 101 -1.71 12.04 -0.69
CA ALA A 101 -2.49 10.92 -1.20
C ALA A 101 -3.99 11.23 -1.30
N GLN A 102 -4.55 11.93 -0.31
CA GLN A 102 -5.94 12.34 -0.31
C GLN A 102 -6.26 13.22 -1.53
N LYS A 103 -5.43 14.25 -1.77
CA LYS A 103 -5.62 15.15 -2.92
C LYS A 103 -5.53 14.42 -4.25
N GLU A 104 -4.58 13.48 -4.38
CA GLU A 104 -4.47 12.66 -5.59
C GLU A 104 -5.70 11.76 -5.76
N LEU A 105 -6.23 11.18 -4.68
CA LEU A 105 -7.44 10.34 -4.71
C LEU A 105 -8.69 11.15 -5.09
N GLU A 106 -8.79 12.41 -4.64
CA GLU A 106 -9.87 13.34 -4.99
C GLU A 106 -9.87 13.71 -6.49
N ASN A 107 -8.70 13.63 -7.14
CA ASN A 107 -8.54 13.89 -8.57
C ASN A 107 -8.77 12.66 -9.46
N LEU A 108 -8.85 11.45 -8.89
CA LEU A 108 -9.24 10.26 -9.64
C LEU A 108 -10.73 10.30 -9.98
N ASP A 109 -11.08 9.76 -11.14
CA ASP A 109 -12.47 9.48 -11.48
C ASP A 109 -13.08 8.44 -10.53
N GLU A 110 -14.41 8.42 -10.49
CA GLU A 110 -15.16 7.62 -9.53
C GLU A 110 -14.96 6.11 -9.74
N GLU A 111 -14.77 5.66 -10.98
CA GLU A 111 -14.56 4.24 -11.30
C GLU A 111 -13.25 3.74 -10.68
N HIS A 112 -12.14 4.44 -10.94
CA HIS A 112 -10.84 4.08 -10.37
C HIS A 112 -10.83 4.21 -8.85
N ARG A 113 -11.43 5.27 -8.29
CA ARG A 113 -11.53 5.46 -6.84
C ARG A 113 -12.27 4.29 -6.18
N SER A 114 -13.42 3.91 -6.72
CA SER A 114 -14.23 2.78 -6.23
C SER A 114 -13.47 1.46 -6.32
N LEU A 115 -12.71 1.25 -7.40
CA LEU A 115 -11.88 0.06 -7.57
C LEU A 115 -10.78 -0.04 -6.49
N LEU A 116 -10.08 1.06 -6.18
CA LEU A 116 -9.07 1.09 -5.13
C LEU A 116 -9.69 0.79 -3.76
N GLN A 117 -10.76 1.49 -3.41
CA GLN A 117 -11.43 1.34 -2.11
C GLN A 117 -12.00 -0.07 -1.91
N SER A 118 -12.63 -0.65 -2.94
CA SER A 118 -13.18 -2.01 -2.88
C SER A 118 -12.08 -3.08 -2.79
N SER A 119 -10.96 -2.90 -3.50
CA SER A 119 -9.82 -3.82 -3.44
C SER A 119 -9.15 -3.80 -2.06
N VAL A 120 -8.96 -2.62 -1.47
CA VAL A 120 -8.47 -2.49 -0.09
C VAL A 120 -9.45 -3.10 0.91
N HIS A 121 -10.75 -2.87 0.76
CA HIS A 121 -11.77 -3.45 1.64
C HIS A 121 -11.70 -4.99 1.62
N ARG A 122 -11.62 -5.61 0.45
CA ARG A 122 -11.44 -7.07 0.31
C ARG A 122 -10.17 -7.56 0.99
N SER A 123 -9.05 -6.87 0.79
CA SER A 123 -7.75 -7.20 1.39
C SER A 123 -7.78 -7.17 2.94
N ILE A 124 -8.43 -6.16 3.53
CA ILE A 124 -8.63 -6.06 4.98
C ILE A 124 -9.48 -7.24 5.48
N HIS A 125 -10.55 -7.60 4.77
CA HIS A 125 -11.42 -8.71 5.15
C HIS A 125 -10.72 -10.08 5.04
N ALA A 126 -10.01 -10.34 3.95
CA ALA A 126 -9.27 -11.59 3.77
C ALA A 126 -8.30 -11.83 4.94
N THR A 127 -7.55 -10.80 5.32
CA THR A 127 -6.60 -10.87 6.44
C THR A 127 -7.28 -11.17 7.78
N LYS A 128 -8.47 -10.60 8.05
CA LYS A 128 -9.23 -10.89 9.29
C LYS A 128 -9.72 -12.33 9.35
N THR A 129 -10.08 -12.93 8.21
CA THR A 129 -10.58 -14.30 8.15
C THR A 129 -9.48 -15.33 8.43
N PHE A 130 -8.25 -15.10 7.96
CA PHE A 130 -7.11 -16.00 8.21
C PHE A 130 -6.56 -15.94 9.66
N TYR A 131 -6.84 -14.88 10.41
CA TYR A 131 -6.35 -14.67 11.77
C TYR A 131 -7.46 -14.62 12.82
N ARG A 132 -8.58 -15.32 12.61
CA ARG A 132 -9.44 -15.66 13.76
C ARG A 132 -8.60 -16.54 14.69
N PRO A 133 -8.35 -16.13 15.95
CA PRO A 133 -7.78 -17.06 16.91
C PRO A 133 -8.74 -18.26 16.96
N VAL A 134 -8.19 -19.46 16.83
CA VAL A 134 -8.91 -20.66 17.24
C VAL A 134 -9.17 -20.44 18.72
N SER A 135 -10.41 -20.13 19.08
CA SER A 135 -10.83 -20.14 20.47
C SER A 135 -10.60 -21.57 20.96
N VAL A 136 -9.59 -21.74 21.80
CA VAL A 136 -9.39 -22.96 22.59
C VAL A 136 -10.32 -22.89 23.78
#